data_AF-A0A3N1A6V9-F1
#
_entry.id   AF-A0A3N1A6V9-F1
#
_cell.length_a   1.000
_cell.length_b   1.000
_cell.length_c   1.000
_cell.angle_alpha   90.00
_cell.angle_beta   90.00
_cell.angle_gamma   90.00
#
_symmetry.space_group_name_H-M   'P 1'
#
loop_
_entity.id
_entity.type
_entity.pdbx_description
1 polymer ?
#
loop_
_entity_poly.entity_id
_entity_poly.type
_entity_poly.pdbx_seq_one_letter_code
_entity_poly.pdbx_strand_id
1 'polypeptide(L)'
;MTGVNGVPAGPVRVVGFGSERRRAQLVVTVANLDTGQVASTNLVPGSFTPLPTPNGTWWLPYAPIVTDLATRAGVAAATLCDPDFPDEPGRLPSSGLTLPIQWQPGAPERDRHRWEASALANRLTAPWLVLIGRSSDPPPPGDPARLLGRLCALADQLHVDLILEARPASTPSGLSWDIRYELAGGKVPDYPHRWVAHLPAAITSISPERAASGLAVADWNLPAHYLTEAALTPHPVPVGLDGHPGGHDLDQLERRMIADAEQHGGAQAIWRNRHWWHTSLRPDDTEPGGVGGRFRRGWEPPAPRYWGEPIPTHPCPQCTNVADPPYCTDCYGTRRVRHGAVVTVTDLRGRTVHRNWRPDDGPTSPTLVHTDQASGTSVWQLPEHYRIGSLAAEFGVQPTDLTDIDGEHVIDQHLRNGVSQIHHGRDPLAAYLAEAAAAHDGARIIARATNWPGPTLDQLARLVTGLGLALDVTAVNHRHSTGRPELMQGHTWSVQVADPATPPTVDPVPTSAALPEAVALCHRYLYGALRATIPTDPEKPMSVPRRPATAGPAPDTTSFITEVRHQAASHPGTPATVRIHPDGTHTTSC
;
A
#
# COMPACT_ATOMS: atom_id res chain seq x y z
N MET A 1 15.64 -30.74 10.90
CA MET A 1 16.74 -30.31 11.79
C MET A 1 16.24 -29.17 12.66
N THR A 2 16.06 -29.46 13.95
CA THR A 2 15.51 -28.60 15.00
C THR A 2 16.56 -27.60 15.47
N GLY A 3 16.67 -26.47 14.78
CA GLY A 3 17.78 -25.52 14.94
C GLY A 3 17.48 -24.27 15.78
N VAL A 4 16.46 -24.30 16.64
CA VAL A 4 16.27 -23.29 17.69
C VAL A 4 16.05 -24.06 18.99
N ASN A 5 17.09 -24.16 19.81
CA ASN A 5 16.91 -24.58 21.19
C ASN A 5 15.90 -23.64 21.84
N GLY A 6 14.91 -24.18 22.56
CA GLY A 6 13.92 -23.37 23.27
C GLY A 6 14.60 -22.23 24.04
N VAL A 7 14.07 -21.02 23.90
CA VAL A 7 14.53 -19.72 24.46
C VAL A 7 15.86 -19.78 25.21
N PRO A 8 16.98 -19.45 24.56
CA PRO A 8 18.25 -19.32 25.25
C PRO A 8 18.26 -18.07 26.13
N ALA A 9 18.51 -18.26 27.43
CA ALA A 9 18.62 -17.21 28.45
C ALA A 9 20.01 -16.52 28.43
N GLY A 10 20.48 -16.11 27.24
CA GLY A 10 21.71 -15.33 27.10
C GLY A 10 21.45 -13.84 27.34
N PRO A 11 22.32 -13.10 28.06
CA PRO A 11 22.15 -11.66 28.24
C PRO A 11 22.29 -10.94 26.89
N VAL A 12 21.47 -9.89 26.69
CA VAL A 12 21.62 -8.97 25.55
C VAL A 12 23.02 -8.35 25.60
N ARG A 13 23.76 -8.46 24.51
CA ARG A 13 25.07 -7.81 24.37
C ARG A 13 24.91 -6.47 23.66
N VAL A 14 25.73 -5.50 24.05
CA VAL A 14 25.84 -4.21 23.35
C VAL A 14 27.18 -4.15 22.63
N VAL A 15 27.16 -3.75 21.37
CA VAL A 15 28.33 -3.55 20.50
C VAL A 15 28.52 -2.05 20.28
N GLY A 16 29.77 -1.58 20.18
CA GLY A 16 30.07 -0.16 19.99
C GLY A 16 30.20 0.63 21.30
N PHE A 17 30.53 1.92 21.19
CA PHE A 17 30.74 2.84 22.31
C PHE A 17 30.01 4.18 22.05
N GLY A 18 29.63 4.90 23.11
CA GLY A 18 28.98 6.20 22.99
C GLY A 18 27.67 6.18 22.19
N SER A 19 27.57 7.00 21.15
CA SER A 19 26.40 7.07 20.26
C SER A 19 26.29 5.92 19.26
N GLU A 20 27.34 5.09 19.12
CA GLU A 20 27.34 3.93 18.22
C GLU A 20 26.90 2.63 18.90
N ARG A 21 26.43 2.71 20.14
CA ARG A 21 25.99 1.54 20.91
C ARG A 21 24.77 0.89 20.24
N ARG A 22 24.92 -0.37 19.87
CA ARG A 22 23.89 -1.18 19.21
C ARG A 22 23.62 -2.47 19.96
N ARG A 23 22.34 -2.82 20.05
CA ARG A 23 21.86 -4.06 20.64
C ARG A 23 22.17 -5.25 19.73
N ALA A 24 22.80 -6.29 20.26
CA ALA A 24 22.99 -7.56 19.59
C ALA A 24 21.85 -8.53 19.92
N GLN A 25 20.65 -8.23 19.43
CA GLN A 25 19.43 -9.01 19.64
C GLN A 25 18.55 -8.90 18.38
N LEU A 26 18.03 -10.02 17.90
CA LEU A 26 16.94 -10.04 16.91
C LEU A 26 15.77 -10.84 17.48
N VAL A 27 14.59 -10.24 17.56
CA VAL A 27 13.35 -10.99 17.85
C VAL A 27 12.68 -11.33 16.53
N VAL A 28 12.38 -12.61 16.32
CA VAL A 28 11.61 -13.09 15.18
C VAL A 28 10.26 -13.57 15.68
N THR A 29 9.19 -12.97 15.17
CA THR A 29 7.82 -13.17 15.61
C THR A 29 6.96 -13.58 14.42
N VAL A 30 6.14 -14.62 14.59
CA VAL A 30 5.03 -14.95 13.69
C VAL A 30 3.72 -14.79 14.45
N ALA A 31 2.79 -14.04 13.87
CA ALA A 31 1.48 -13.76 14.44
C ALA A 31 0.35 -14.24 13.52
N ASN A 32 -0.66 -14.86 14.10
CA ASN A 32 -1.89 -15.26 13.41
C ASN A 32 -2.93 -14.16 13.56
N LEU A 33 -3.33 -13.57 12.44
CA LEU A 33 -4.29 -12.46 12.40
C LEU A 33 -5.70 -12.89 12.81
N ASP A 34 -6.10 -14.13 12.56
CA ASP A 34 -7.45 -14.60 12.85
C ASP A 34 -7.62 -14.86 14.36
N THR A 35 -6.59 -15.44 15.00
CA THR A 35 -6.65 -15.91 16.39
C THR A 35 -5.95 -14.98 17.38
N GLY A 36 -5.05 -14.11 16.92
CA GLY A 36 -4.14 -13.33 17.79
C GLY A 36 -3.03 -14.17 18.42
N GLN A 37 -2.84 -15.43 17.99
CA GLN A 37 -1.72 -16.24 18.46
C GLN A 37 -0.39 -15.66 18.01
N VAL A 38 0.58 -15.64 18.92
CA VAL A 38 1.92 -15.14 18.65
C VAL A 38 2.95 -16.13 19.14
N ALA A 39 3.83 -16.54 18.23
CA ALA A 39 5.03 -17.28 18.53
C ALA A 39 6.24 -16.41 18.22
N SER A 40 7.12 -16.23 19.20
CA SER A 40 8.40 -15.52 19.01
C SER A 40 9.59 -16.33 19.49
N THR A 41 10.73 -16.07 18.86
CA THR A 41 12.05 -16.48 19.34
C THR A 41 12.99 -15.29 19.44
N ASN A 42 13.94 -15.38 20.36
CA ASN A 42 14.98 -14.39 20.57
C ASN A 42 16.30 -14.94 20.05
N LEU A 43 16.92 -14.23 19.12
CA LEU A 43 18.24 -14.54 18.61
C LEU A 43 19.26 -13.62 19.27
N VAL A 44 20.14 -14.23 20.06
CA VAL A 44 21.27 -13.61 20.74
C VAL A 44 22.52 -14.42 20.43
N PRO A 45 23.74 -13.89 20.65
CA PRO A 45 24.95 -14.69 20.47
C PRO A 45 24.90 -16.02 21.22
N GLY A 46 25.22 -17.11 20.53
CA GLY A 46 25.17 -18.49 21.01
C GLY A 46 23.81 -19.17 20.90
N SER A 47 22.76 -18.47 20.46
CA SER A 47 21.38 -19.00 20.46
C SER A 47 20.99 -19.78 19.20
N PHE A 48 21.89 -19.90 18.24
CA PHE A 48 21.61 -20.50 16.92
C PHE A 48 22.85 -21.24 16.38
N THR A 49 22.61 -22.15 15.43
CA THR A 49 23.68 -22.91 14.76
C THR A 49 23.82 -22.44 13.31
N PRO A 50 24.92 -21.75 12.96
CA PRO A 50 25.18 -21.35 11.58
C PRO A 50 25.45 -22.56 10.67
N LEU A 51 25.06 -22.43 9.39
CA LEU A 51 25.34 -23.40 8.34
C LEU A 51 26.44 -22.86 7.41
N PRO A 52 27.21 -23.73 6.74
CA PRO A 52 28.15 -23.29 5.72
C PRO A 52 27.42 -22.87 4.44
N THR A 53 27.96 -21.90 3.72
CA THR A 53 27.52 -21.47 2.39
C THR A 53 28.44 -22.03 1.30
N PRO A 54 28.00 -22.07 0.03
CA PRO A 54 28.86 -22.53 -1.08
C PRO A 54 30.14 -21.71 -1.30
N ASN A 55 30.16 -20.45 -0.87
CA ASN A 55 31.33 -19.56 -0.96
C ASN A 55 32.24 -19.59 0.28
N GLY A 56 32.07 -20.56 1.18
CA GLY A 56 32.96 -20.78 2.33
C GLY A 56 32.72 -19.83 3.50
N THR A 57 31.60 -19.10 3.52
CA THR A 57 31.15 -18.30 4.66
C THR A 57 30.14 -19.09 5.51
N TRP A 58 29.64 -18.44 6.56
CA TRP A 58 28.66 -19.04 7.47
C TRP A 58 27.44 -18.13 7.59
N TRP A 59 26.26 -18.74 7.67
CA TRP A 59 25.00 -18.00 7.73
C TRP A 59 23.94 -18.71 8.58
N LEU A 60 22.99 -17.95 9.10
CA LEU A 60 21.79 -18.45 9.76
C LEU A 60 20.59 -18.30 8.81
N PRO A 61 20.05 -19.38 8.23
CA PRO A 61 18.84 -19.29 7.43
C PRO A 61 17.61 -19.00 8.31
N TYR A 62 16.78 -18.04 7.93
CA TYR A 62 15.53 -17.76 8.67
C TYR A 62 14.41 -18.75 8.34
N ALA A 63 14.41 -19.36 7.15
CA ALA A 63 13.30 -20.19 6.71
C ALA A 63 12.92 -21.32 7.71
N PRO A 64 13.86 -22.07 8.31
CA PRO A 64 13.53 -23.06 9.34
C PRO A 64 12.93 -22.43 10.61
N ILE A 65 13.41 -21.26 11.02
CA ILE A 65 12.91 -20.53 12.19
C ILE A 65 11.48 -20.07 11.94
N VAL A 66 11.23 -19.46 10.78
CA VAL A 66 9.91 -18.98 10.38
C VAL A 66 8.91 -20.13 10.27
N THR A 67 9.32 -21.27 9.72
CA THR A 67 8.45 -22.47 9.58
C THR A 67 8.04 -23.03 10.95
N ASP A 68 8.99 -23.12 11.89
CA ASP A 68 8.70 -23.54 13.28
C ASP A 68 7.75 -22.56 13.98
N LEU A 69 8.04 -21.25 13.88
CA LEU A 69 7.19 -20.22 14.48
C LEU A 69 5.78 -20.21 13.88
N ALA A 70 5.64 -20.38 12.56
CA ALA A 70 4.34 -20.46 11.90
C ALA A 70 3.53 -21.67 12.38
N THR A 71 4.18 -22.83 12.52
CA THR A 71 3.55 -24.02 13.09
C THR A 71 3.05 -23.76 14.51
N ARG A 72 3.87 -23.13 15.36
CA ARG A 72 3.50 -22.82 16.76
C ARG A 72 2.43 -21.75 16.88
N ALA A 73 2.36 -20.81 15.93
CA ALA A 73 1.34 -19.76 15.87
C ALA A 73 0.05 -20.23 15.16
N GLY A 74 0.01 -21.46 14.63
CA GLY A 74 -1.12 -21.97 13.86
C GLY A 74 -1.33 -21.21 12.55
N VAL A 75 -0.26 -20.74 11.93
CA VAL A 75 -0.28 -19.98 10.67
C VAL A 75 0.01 -20.89 9.49
N ALA A 76 -0.83 -20.79 8.47
CA ALA A 76 -0.62 -21.39 7.16
C ALA A 76 0.55 -20.70 6.45
N ALA A 77 1.63 -21.42 6.15
CA ALA A 77 2.88 -20.82 5.67
C ALA A 77 2.72 -20.02 4.36
N ALA A 78 1.79 -20.40 3.49
CA ALA A 78 1.49 -19.69 2.24
C ALA A 78 0.89 -18.29 2.46
N THR A 79 0.40 -18.01 3.67
CA THR A 79 -0.22 -16.72 4.03
C THR A 79 0.75 -15.74 4.68
N LEU A 80 1.97 -16.17 5.01
CA LEU A 80 2.94 -15.33 5.70
C LEU A 80 3.32 -14.12 4.84
N CYS A 81 3.14 -12.93 5.38
CA CYS A 81 3.60 -11.68 4.78
C CYS A 81 4.45 -10.88 5.77
N ASP A 82 5.35 -10.08 5.20
CA ASP A 82 6.00 -8.98 5.91
C ASP A 82 4.98 -7.84 6.05
N PRO A 83 4.81 -7.22 7.24
CA PRO A 83 3.92 -6.08 7.43
C PRO A 83 4.29 -4.85 6.59
N ASP A 84 5.52 -4.75 6.07
CA ASP A 84 5.87 -3.73 5.06
C ASP A 84 5.21 -3.99 3.70
N PHE A 85 4.81 -5.24 3.44
CA PHE A 85 4.21 -5.68 2.19
C PHE A 85 2.99 -6.59 2.48
N PRO A 86 1.94 -6.07 3.15
CA PRO A 86 0.79 -6.88 3.57
C PRO A 86 0.06 -7.54 2.40
N ASP A 87 0.18 -6.97 1.20
CA ASP A 87 -0.40 -7.46 -0.05
C ASP A 87 0.49 -8.45 -0.82
N GLU A 88 1.67 -8.81 -0.30
CA GLU A 88 2.61 -9.75 -0.94
C GLU A 88 2.81 -11.01 -0.07
N PRO A 89 1.78 -11.89 0.05
CA PRO A 89 1.93 -13.15 0.76
C PRO A 89 3.03 -14.01 0.12
N GLY A 90 3.85 -14.63 0.97
CA GLY A 90 5.00 -15.45 0.58
C GLY A 90 6.30 -14.68 0.40
N ARG A 91 6.30 -13.33 0.42
CA ARG A 91 7.53 -12.54 0.46
C ARG A 91 8.13 -12.57 1.85
N LEU A 92 9.04 -13.52 2.07
CA LEU A 92 9.79 -13.66 3.31
C LEU A 92 11.09 -12.82 3.26
N PRO A 93 11.60 -12.36 4.41
CA PRO A 93 12.85 -11.61 4.48
C PRO A 93 14.00 -12.37 3.82
N SER A 94 14.82 -11.65 3.05
CA SER A 94 15.88 -12.21 2.23
C SER A 94 16.87 -13.05 3.05
N SER A 95 16.93 -14.34 2.71
CA SER A 95 18.00 -15.32 2.93
C SER A 95 18.44 -15.66 4.37
N GLY A 96 18.65 -14.72 5.29
CA GLY A 96 19.16 -15.04 6.63
C GLY A 96 20.20 -14.06 7.16
N LEU A 97 20.86 -14.40 8.28
CA LEU A 97 21.95 -13.60 8.84
C LEU A 97 23.30 -14.14 8.36
N THR A 98 24.01 -13.39 7.53
CA THR A 98 25.39 -13.74 7.14
C THR A 98 26.36 -13.36 8.25
N LEU A 99 27.26 -14.26 8.60
CA LEU A 99 28.30 -14.02 9.61
C LEU A 99 29.59 -13.48 8.98
N PRO A 100 30.36 -12.66 9.71
CA PRO A 100 31.68 -12.22 9.27
C PRO A 100 32.61 -13.41 8.98
N ILE A 101 33.53 -13.27 8.02
CA ILE A 101 34.49 -14.32 7.63
C ILE A 101 35.38 -14.81 8.78
N GLN A 102 35.55 -13.97 9.81
CA GLN A 102 36.29 -14.26 11.04
C GLN A 102 35.55 -15.26 11.95
N TRP A 103 34.24 -15.44 11.78
CA TRP A 103 33.50 -16.49 12.47
C TRP A 103 33.88 -17.84 11.83
N GLN A 104 34.36 -18.77 12.65
CA GLN A 104 34.71 -20.13 12.24
C GLN A 104 34.24 -21.11 13.32
N PRO A 105 33.80 -22.34 12.99
CA PRO A 105 33.34 -23.32 13.98
C PRO A 105 34.40 -23.67 15.02
N GLY A 106 35.67 -23.69 14.61
CA GLY A 106 36.81 -24.00 15.49
C GLY A 106 37.32 -22.83 16.34
N ALA A 107 36.77 -21.63 16.18
CA ALA A 107 37.18 -20.48 16.99
C ALA A 107 36.70 -20.61 18.45
N PRO A 108 37.42 -19.99 19.42
CA PRO A 108 36.97 -19.96 20.81
C PRO A 108 35.54 -19.41 20.93
N GLU A 109 34.75 -19.98 21.85
CA GLU A 109 33.34 -19.62 22.03
C GLU A 109 33.14 -18.11 22.24
N ARG A 110 34.02 -17.48 23.03
CA ARG A 110 34.01 -16.04 23.27
C ARG A 110 34.09 -15.23 21.97
N ASP A 111 34.95 -15.66 21.04
CA ASP A 111 35.16 -14.99 19.76
C ASP A 111 34.00 -15.26 18.79
N ARG A 112 33.47 -16.48 18.77
CA ARG A 112 32.25 -16.80 18.02
C ARG A 112 31.08 -15.91 18.45
N HIS A 113 30.83 -15.82 19.76
CA HIS A 113 29.78 -14.96 20.31
C HIS A 113 30.03 -13.47 20.04
N ARG A 114 31.29 -13.02 19.95
CA ARG A 114 31.61 -11.65 19.58
C ARG A 114 31.23 -11.36 18.13
N TRP A 115 31.55 -12.25 17.19
CA TRP A 115 31.23 -12.07 15.77
C TRP A 115 29.72 -12.20 15.50
N GLU A 116 29.04 -13.12 16.17
CA GLU A 116 27.58 -13.21 16.15
C GLU A 116 26.93 -11.92 16.69
N ALA A 117 27.47 -11.34 17.77
CA ALA A 117 26.98 -10.09 18.30
C ALA A 117 27.13 -8.94 17.28
N SER A 118 28.29 -8.87 16.62
CA SER A 118 28.53 -7.87 15.57
C SER A 118 27.59 -8.06 14.38
N ALA A 119 27.33 -9.31 13.96
CA ALA A 119 26.40 -9.61 12.87
C ALA A 119 24.98 -9.15 13.20
N LEU A 120 24.49 -9.46 14.41
CA LEU A 120 23.17 -9.05 14.89
C LEU A 120 23.05 -7.52 15.02
N ALA A 121 24.08 -6.84 15.53
CA ALA A 121 24.08 -5.40 15.74
C ALA A 121 24.20 -4.57 14.43
N ASN A 122 24.88 -5.10 13.41
CA ASN A 122 25.15 -4.39 12.15
C ASN A 122 24.14 -4.67 11.04
N ARG A 123 23.00 -5.27 11.37
CA ARG A 123 21.93 -5.50 10.39
C ARG A 123 21.40 -4.17 9.86
N LEU A 124 21.02 -4.19 8.57
CA LEU A 124 20.32 -3.10 7.93
C LEU A 124 18.82 -3.08 8.28
N THR A 125 18.26 -4.24 8.66
CA THR A 125 16.84 -4.38 9.03
C THR A 125 16.62 -4.14 10.52
N ALA A 126 15.39 -3.79 10.90
CA ALA A 126 14.99 -3.59 12.30
C ALA A 126 15.34 -4.81 13.19
N PRO A 127 15.63 -4.59 14.50
CA PRO A 127 15.96 -5.67 15.44
C PRO A 127 14.73 -6.50 15.87
N TRP A 128 13.54 -6.14 15.39
CA TRP A 128 12.32 -6.94 15.53
C TRP A 128 11.74 -7.23 14.14
N LEU A 129 11.73 -8.50 13.77
CA LEU A 129 11.12 -9.03 12.55
C LEU A 129 9.77 -9.65 12.91
N VAL A 130 8.68 -9.08 12.41
CA VAL A 130 7.32 -9.59 12.59
C VAL A 130 6.81 -10.08 11.24
N LEU A 131 6.25 -11.29 11.21
CA LEU A 131 5.53 -11.84 10.06
C LEU A 131 4.09 -12.12 10.48
N ILE A 132 3.15 -11.81 9.62
CA ILE A 132 1.71 -11.97 9.88
C ILE A 132 1.16 -12.99 8.90
N GLY A 133 0.30 -13.89 9.36
CA GLY A 133 -0.42 -14.80 8.48
C GLY A 133 -1.79 -15.19 9.04
N ARG A 134 -2.47 -16.11 8.35
CA ARG A 134 -3.81 -16.59 8.67
C ARG A 134 -3.81 -18.09 8.96
N SER A 135 -4.89 -18.57 9.55
CA SER A 135 -5.01 -19.96 10.02
C SER A 135 -5.21 -20.97 8.90
N SER A 136 -5.83 -20.52 7.80
CA SER A 136 -6.16 -21.35 6.65
C SER A 136 -5.35 -20.92 5.45
N ASP A 137 -4.83 -21.90 4.69
CA ASP A 137 -4.27 -21.62 3.37
C ASP A 137 -5.29 -20.87 2.51
N PRO A 138 -4.84 -19.93 1.67
CA PRO A 138 -5.72 -19.39 0.64
C PRO A 138 -6.14 -20.56 -0.27
N PRO A 139 -7.31 -20.46 -0.93
CA PRO A 139 -7.63 -21.42 -1.99
C PRO A 139 -6.45 -21.48 -2.98
N PRO A 140 -6.14 -22.67 -3.52
CA PRO A 140 -5.02 -22.83 -4.43
C PRO A 140 -5.11 -21.80 -5.55
N PRO A 141 -3.98 -21.24 -6.00
CA PRO A 141 -3.99 -20.24 -7.05
C PRO A 141 -4.75 -20.80 -8.25
N GLY A 142 -5.71 -20.03 -8.75
CA GLY A 142 -6.48 -20.41 -9.92
C GLY A 142 -5.58 -20.58 -11.14
N ASP A 143 -6.11 -21.20 -12.19
CA ASP A 143 -5.43 -21.30 -13.48
C ASP A 143 -4.83 -19.93 -13.91
N PRO A 144 -3.50 -19.83 -14.14
CA PRO A 144 -2.83 -18.61 -14.55
C PRO A 144 -3.44 -17.98 -15.80
N ALA A 145 -3.88 -18.78 -16.78
CA ALA A 145 -4.50 -18.24 -17.99
C ALA A 145 -5.84 -17.54 -17.66
N ARG A 146 -6.66 -18.16 -16.82
CA ARG A 146 -7.90 -17.56 -16.32
C ARG A 146 -7.66 -16.30 -15.47
N LEU A 147 -6.61 -16.28 -14.67
CA LEU A 147 -6.21 -15.09 -13.90
C LEU A 147 -5.78 -13.94 -14.83
N LEU A 148 -4.93 -14.22 -15.82
CA LEU A 148 -4.51 -13.23 -16.81
C LEU A 148 -5.72 -12.68 -17.59
N GLY A 149 -6.67 -13.53 -17.97
CA GLY A 149 -7.92 -13.10 -18.60
C GLY A 149 -8.74 -12.15 -17.72
N ARG A 150 -8.75 -12.35 -16.40
CA ARG A 150 -9.40 -11.41 -15.45
C ARG A 150 -8.67 -10.06 -15.39
N LEU A 151 -7.34 -10.06 -15.41
CA LEU A 151 -6.56 -8.81 -15.44
C LEU A 151 -6.78 -8.04 -16.74
N CYS A 152 -6.81 -8.74 -17.88
CA CYS A 152 -7.12 -8.13 -19.19
C CYS A 152 -8.54 -7.53 -19.21
N ALA A 153 -9.51 -8.28 -18.69
CA ALA A 153 -10.89 -7.80 -18.55
C ALA A 153 -10.99 -6.55 -17.67
N LEU A 154 -10.22 -6.49 -16.58
CA LEU A 154 -10.20 -5.33 -15.71
C LEU A 154 -9.50 -4.13 -16.38
N ALA A 155 -8.39 -4.32 -17.10
CA ALA A 155 -7.78 -3.26 -17.91
C ALA A 155 -8.77 -2.63 -18.90
N ASP A 156 -9.53 -3.47 -19.62
CA ASP A 156 -10.60 -3.02 -20.52
C ASP A 156 -11.68 -2.22 -19.78
N GLN A 157 -12.07 -2.64 -18.57
CA GLN A 157 -13.08 -1.93 -17.76
C GLN A 157 -12.57 -0.61 -17.22
N LEU A 158 -11.29 -0.53 -16.87
CA LEU A 158 -10.72 0.69 -16.31
C LEU A 158 -10.27 1.68 -17.39
N HIS A 159 -10.24 1.25 -18.66
CA HIS A 159 -9.65 1.99 -19.78
C HIS A 159 -8.18 2.35 -19.52
N VAL A 160 -7.41 1.33 -19.12
CA VAL A 160 -5.97 1.40 -18.84
C VAL A 160 -5.25 0.27 -19.56
N ASP A 161 -3.92 0.33 -19.63
CA ASP A 161 -3.12 -0.77 -20.15
C ASP A 161 -2.80 -1.77 -19.04
N LEU A 162 -2.81 -3.07 -19.35
CA LEU A 162 -2.13 -4.07 -18.53
C LEU A 162 -0.75 -4.34 -19.12
N ILE A 163 0.28 -4.17 -18.30
CA ILE A 163 1.69 -4.37 -18.67
C ILE A 163 2.20 -5.64 -18.01
N LEU A 164 2.78 -6.53 -18.82
CA LEU A 164 3.66 -7.60 -18.37
C LEU A 164 5.09 -7.22 -18.77
N GLU A 165 5.98 -7.15 -17.80
CA GLU A 165 7.34 -6.71 -18.02
C GLU A 165 8.34 -7.78 -17.58
N ALA A 166 9.35 -8.03 -18.42
CA ALA A 166 10.48 -8.89 -18.10
C ALA A 166 11.78 -8.08 -18.18
N ARG A 167 12.60 -8.13 -17.13
CA ARG A 167 13.93 -7.51 -17.07
C ARG A 167 14.99 -8.49 -16.55
N PRO A 168 16.27 -8.31 -16.91
CA PRO A 168 17.39 -9.00 -16.28
C PRO A 168 17.41 -8.78 -14.77
N ALA A 169 17.61 -9.86 -14.02
CA ALA A 169 17.64 -9.84 -12.56
C ALA A 169 18.56 -10.90 -11.98
N SER A 170 19.00 -10.69 -10.75
CA SER A 170 19.76 -11.68 -9.95
C SER A 170 18.86 -12.78 -9.38
N THR A 171 17.91 -13.27 -10.17
CA THR A 171 17.05 -14.42 -9.84
C THR A 171 17.66 -15.70 -10.39
N PRO A 172 17.26 -16.90 -9.91
CA PRO A 172 17.72 -18.16 -10.50
C PRO A 172 17.40 -18.31 -12.00
N SER A 173 16.36 -17.63 -12.50
CA SER A 173 15.97 -17.63 -13.91
C SER A 173 16.70 -16.58 -14.74
N GLY A 174 17.49 -15.69 -14.13
CA GLY A 174 18.14 -14.56 -14.81
C GLY A 174 17.20 -13.42 -15.20
N LEU A 175 15.90 -13.57 -14.97
CA LEU A 175 14.86 -12.58 -15.26
C LEU A 175 13.94 -12.33 -14.06
N SER A 176 13.41 -11.11 -13.97
CA SER A 176 12.32 -10.71 -13.09
C SER A 176 11.11 -10.32 -13.89
N TRP A 177 9.95 -10.80 -13.45
CA TRP A 177 8.64 -10.47 -14.00
C TRP A 177 7.87 -9.49 -13.11
N ASP A 178 7.27 -8.48 -13.74
CA ASP A 178 6.38 -7.51 -13.12
C ASP A 178 5.06 -7.40 -13.89
N ILE A 179 3.95 -7.16 -13.18
CA ILE A 179 2.60 -7.09 -13.72
C ILE A 179 1.88 -5.90 -13.09
N ARG A 180 1.44 -4.94 -13.91
CA ARG A 180 0.80 -3.71 -13.42
C ARG A 180 -0.14 -3.09 -14.44
N TYR A 181 -1.02 -2.21 -13.97
CA TYR A 181 -1.78 -1.32 -14.82
C TYR A 181 -1.05 0.01 -15.01
N GLU A 182 -1.14 0.58 -16.21
CA GLU A 182 -0.58 1.89 -16.54
C GLU A 182 -1.58 2.73 -17.35
N LEU A 183 -1.51 4.05 -17.20
CA LEU A 183 -2.16 4.96 -18.13
C LEU A 183 -1.42 4.93 -19.47
N ALA A 184 -2.17 4.90 -20.57
CA ALA A 184 -1.59 4.82 -21.91
C ALA A 184 -0.66 6.02 -22.18
N GLY A 185 0.57 5.71 -22.59
CA GLY A 185 1.64 6.69 -22.82
C GLY A 185 2.50 6.98 -21.57
N GLY A 186 2.30 6.26 -20.47
CA GLY A 186 3.12 6.36 -19.26
C GLY A 186 4.54 5.86 -19.50
N LYS A 187 5.52 6.46 -18.82
CA LYS A 187 6.91 6.03 -18.91
C LYS A 187 7.12 4.63 -18.32
N VAL A 188 8.14 3.94 -18.82
CA VAL A 188 8.63 2.70 -18.22
C VAL A 188 9.28 3.05 -16.87
N PRO A 189 8.89 2.41 -15.75
CA PRO A 189 9.49 2.68 -14.44
C PRO A 189 10.98 2.41 -14.41
N ASP A 190 11.74 3.17 -13.63
CA ASP A 190 13.21 3.02 -13.57
C ASP A 190 13.64 1.68 -12.93
N TYR A 191 12.83 1.15 -12.00
CA TYR A 191 13.09 -0.12 -11.34
C TYR A 191 11.92 -1.10 -11.49
N PRO A 192 12.18 -2.42 -11.59
CA PRO A 192 11.13 -3.41 -11.54
C PRO A 192 10.50 -3.39 -10.13
N HIS A 193 9.16 -3.34 -10.06
CA HIS A 193 8.46 -3.36 -8.77
C HIS A 193 8.50 -4.74 -8.11
N ARG A 194 8.82 -5.81 -8.86
CA ARG A 194 8.81 -7.18 -8.37
C ARG A 194 9.93 -8.06 -8.94
N TRP A 195 10.29 -9.06 -8.14
CA TRP A 195 11.37 -10.01 -8.42
C TRP A 195 10.81 -11.44 -8.47
N VAL A 196 9.92 -11.71 -9.44
CA VAL A 196 9.36 -13.06 -9.65
C VAL A 196 10.05 -13.75 -10.81
N ALA A 197 10.45 -15.00 -10.62
CA ALA A 197 11.32 -15.70 -11.57
C ALA A 197 10.66 -16.09 -12.90
N HIS A 198 9.34 -16.34 -12.91
CA HIS A 198 8.59 -16.86 -14.06
C HIS A 198 7.21 -16.21 -14.17
N LEU A 199 6.67 -16.14 -15.40
CA LEU A 199 5.40 -15.45 -15.67
C LEU A 199 4.19 -16.10 -14.98
N PRO A 200 3.99 -17.44 -15.00
CA PRO A 200 2.86 -18.06 -14.30
C PRO A 200 2.85 -17.74 -12.81
N ALA A 201 4.02 -17.76 -12.17
CA ALA A 201 4.16 -17.42 -10.76
C ALA A 201 3.82 -15.94 -10.49
N ALA A 202 4.22 -15.03 -11.39
CA ALA A 202 3.88 -13.61 -11.30
C ALA A 202 2.36 -13.40 -11.38
N ILE A 203 1.70 -14.09 -12.33
CA ILE A 203 0.24 -14.02 -12.51
C ILE A 203 -0.51 -14.61 -11.30
N THR A 204 -0.07 -15.74 -10.75
CA THR A 204 -0.75 -16.38 -9.61
C THR A 204 -0.60 -15.61 -8.30
N SER A 205 0.39 -14.73 -8.22
CA SER A 205 0.73 -14.01 -6.99
C SER A 205 0.38 -12.52 -7.03
N ILE A 206 -0.15 -12.00 -8.15
CA ILE A 206 -0.56 -10.60 -8.28
C ILE A 206 -2.07 -10.46 -8.01
N SER A 207 -2.44 -9.53 -7.12
CA SER A 207 -3.84 -9.13 -6.92
C SER A 207 -4.21 -7.99 -7.87
N PRO A 208 -5.50 -7.82 -8.23
CA PRO A 208 -5.98 -6.65 -8.96
C PRO A 208 -5.59 -5.32 -8.30
N GLU A 209 -5.71 -5.24 -6.97
CA GLU A 209 -5.31 -4.09 -6.16
C GLU A 209 -3.84 -3.75 -6.35
N ARG A 210 -2.97 -4.76 -6.28
CA ARG A 210 -1.53 -4.56 -6.41
C ARG A 210 -1.16 -4.17 -7.84
N ALA A 211 -1.74 -4.81 -8.85
CA ALA A 211 -1.55 -4.39 -10.23
C ALA A 211 -1.96 -2.92 -10.43
N ALA A 212 -3.01 -2.47 -9.75
CA ALA A 212 -3.49 -1.09 -9.82
C ALA A 212 -2.60 -0.06 -9.12
N SER A 213 -1.72 -0.48 -8.20
CA SER A 213 -0.70 0.44 -7.64
C SER A 213 0.27 0.98 -8.70
N GLY A 214 0.39 0.33 -9.87
CA GLY A 214 1.12 0.90 -11.01
C GLY A 214 0.53 2.21 -11.54
N LEU A 215 -0.76 2.46 -11.33
CA LEU A 215 -1.44 3.70 -11.74
C LEU A 215 -1.10 4.88 -10.81
N ALA A 216 -0.57 4.62 -9.63
CA ALA A 216 -0.11 5.65 -8.70
C ALA A 216 1.33 6.14 -9.00
N VAL A 217 2.02 5.51 -9.97
CA VAL A 217 3.36 5.94 -10.38
C VAL A 217 3.26 7.25 -11.16
N ALA A 218 3.74 8.33 -10.54
CA ALA A 218 3.60 9.68 -11.07
C ALA A 218 4.25 9.87 -12.45
N ASP A 219 3.47 10.28 -13.45
CA ASP A 219 3.93 10.75 -14.75
C ASP A 219 3.14 11.97 -15.26
N TRP A 220 3.62 13.15 -14.86
CA TRP A 220 2.99 14.44 -15.12
C TRP A 220 2.82 14.78 -16.61
N ASN A 221 3.58 14.13 -17.50
CA ASN A 221 3.53 14.34 -18.94
C ASN A 221 2.48 13.48 -19.66
N LEU A 222 1.71 12.68 -18.93
CA LEU A 222 0.67 11.84 -19.49
C LEU A 222 -0.36 12.65 -20.31
N PRO A 223 -0.73 12.17 -21.51
CA PRO A 223 -1.82 12.75 -22.28
C PRO A 223 -3.13 12.74 -21.48
N ALA A 224 -3.86 13.85 -21.51
CA ALA A 224 -5.14 14.01 -20.82
C ALA A 224 -6.27 14.07 -21.85
N HIS A 225 -7.13 13.06 -21.84
CA HIS A 225 -8.26 12.92 -22.76
C HIS A 225 -9.52 12.57 -21.98
N TYR A 226 -10.64 13.14 -22.41
CA TYR A 226 -11.94 12.64 -21.99
C TYR A 226 -12.17 11.23 -22.54
N LEU A 227 -13.06 10.46 -21.92
CA LEU A 227 -13.52 9.21 -22.50
C LEU A 227 -14.56 9.49 -23.59
N THR A 228 -14.55 8.67 -24.64
CA THR A 228 -15.64 8.66 -25.64
C THR A 228 -16.98 8.23 -25.01
N GLU A 229 -18.11 8.62 -25.61
CA GLU A 229 -19.45 8.18 -25.18
C GLU A 229 -19.57 6.64 -25.09
N ALA A 230 -18.96 5.93 -26.05
CA ALA A 230 -18.93 4.47 -26.05
C ALA A 230 -18.17 3.91 -24.83
N ALA A 231 -17.11 4.59 -24.38
CA ALA A 231 -16.31 4.18 -23.23
C ALA A 231 -16.98 4.54 -21.88
N LEU A 232 -17.84 5.56 -21.84
CA LEU A 232 -18.66 5.89 -20.67
C LEU A 232 -19.78 4.86 -20.43
N THR A 233 -20.25 4.21 -21.49
CA THR A 233 -21.33 3.21 -21.39
C THR A 233 -20.78 1.92 -20.78
N PRO A 234 -21.35 1.39 -19.68
CA PRO A 234 -20.93 0.13 -19.11
C PRO A 234 -21.15 -1.00 -20.12
N HIS A 235 -20.07 -1.67 -20.51
CA HIS A 235 -20.16 -2.88 -21.31
C HIS A 235 -19.89 -4.07 -20.40
N PRO A 236 -20.78 -5.07 -20.34
CA PRO A 236 -20.42 -6.33 -19.70
C PRO A 236 -19.21 -6.87 -20.46
N VAL A 237 -18.06 -6.95 -19.78
CA VAL A 237 -16.93 -7.67 -20.33
C VAL A 237 -17.38 -9.12 -20.44
N PRO A 238 -17.23 -9.78 -21.61
CA PRO A 238 -17.48 -11.21 -21.70
C PRO A 238 -16.56 -11.89 -20.70
N VAL A 239 -17.10 -12.24 -19.53
CA VAL A 239 -16.44 -13.15 -18.62
C VAL A 239 -16.56 -14.50 -19.31
N GLY A 240 -15.57 -14.83 -20.12
CA GLY A 240 -15.44 -16.15 -20.70
C GLY A 240 -15.24 -17.15 -19.57
N LEU A 241 -16.34 -17.65 -19.02
CA LEU A 241 -16.33 -18.79 -18.12
C LEU A 241 -15.91 -20.08 -18.85
N ASP A 242 -15.97 -20.10 -20.19
CA ASP A 242 -15.55 -21.24 -21.02
C ASP A 242 -14.74 -20.85 -22.28
N GLY A 243 -14.21 -19.61 -22.37
CA GLY A 243 -13.51 -19.15 -23.58
C GLY A 243 -12.62 -17.94 -23.31
N HIS A 244 -11.31 -18.14 -23.37
CA HIS A 244 -10.27 -17.16 -23.10
C HIS A 244 -10.54 -15.80 -23.77
N PRO A 245 -10.67 -14.69 -23.01
CA PRO A 245 -10.46 -13.37 -23.57
C PRO A 245 -8.95 -13.25 -23.88
N GLY A 246 -8.57 -13.77 -25.05
CA GLY A 246 -7.20 -13.82 -25.55
C GLY A 246 -6.87 -15.07 -26.38
N GLY A 247 -7.33 -16.27 -26.00
CA GLY A 247 -6.91 -17.49 -26.70
C GLY A 247 -5.38 -17.67 -26.78
N HIS A 248 -4.63 -17.00 -25.92
CA HIS A 248 -3.18 -16.92 -26.02
C HIS A 248 -2.54 -18.05 -25.24
N ASP A 249 -1.71 -18.83 -25.94
CA ASP A 249 -0.79 -19.77 -25.33
C ASP A 249 0.15 -18.97 -24.40
N LEU A 250 -0.05 -19.10 -23.08
CA LEU A 250 0.76 -18.43 -22.07
C LEU A 250 2.25 -18.77 -22.26
N ASP A 251 2.55 -19.99 -22.72
CA ASP A 251 3.92 -20.42 -23.00
C ASP A 251 4.48 -19.69 -24.23
N GLN A 252 3.65 -19.37 -25.23
CA GLN A 252 4.07 -18.55 -26.37
C GLN A 252 4.37 -17.11 -25.95
N LEU A 253 3.50 -16.52 -25.11
CA LEU A 253 3.69 -15.18 -24.56
C LEU A 253 4.99 -15.10 -23.75
N GLU A 254 5.20 -16.06 -22.84
CA GLU A 254 6.40 -16.15 -22.01
C GLU A 254 7.66 -16.33 -22.85
N ARG A 255 7.68 -17.29 -23.79
CA ARG A 255 8.85 -17.53 -24.66
C ARG A 255 9.23 -16.31 -25.50
N ARG A 256 8.24 -15.60 -26.05
CA ARG A 256 8.49 -14.39 -26.84
C ARG A 256 9.11 -13.29 -26.00
N MET A 257 8.54 -13.06 -24.81
CA MET A 257 9.03 -12.05 -23.87
C MET A 257 10.45 -12.34 -23.36
N ILE A 258 10.76 -13.62 -23.07
CA ILE A 258 12.12 -14.04 -22.68
C ILE A 258 13.10 -13.75 -23.82
N ALA A 259 12.78 -14.15 -25.05
CA ALA A 259 13.65 -13.91 -26.20
C ALA A 259 13.90 -12.41 -26.44
N ASP A 260 12.86 -11.58 -26.36
CA ASP A 260 12.99 -10.13 -26.51
C ASP A 260 13.84 -9.51 -25.37
N ALA A 261 13.66 -9.97 -24.13
CA ALA A 261 14.40 -9.49 -22.97
C ALA A 261 15.88 -9.88 -22.99
N GLU A 262 16.21 -11.11 -23.40
CA GLU A 262 17.59 -11.58 -23.56
C GLU A 262 18.34 -10.80 -24.66
N GLN A 263 17.64 -10.44 -25.74
CA GLN A 263 18.26 -9.71 -26.85
C GLN A 263 18.44 -8.19 -26.58
N HIS A 264 17.51 -7.56 -25.85
CA HIS A 264 17.46 -6.10 -25.73
C HIS A 264 17.66 -5.56 -24.32
N GLY A 265 17.79 -6.42 -23.30
CA GLY A 265 17.92 -6.02 -21.90
C GLY A 265 16.58 -5.80 -21.19
N GLY A 266 15.45 -6.07 -21.85
CA GLY A 266 14.11 -6.10 -21.27
C GLY A 266 13.01 -6.11 -22.33
N ALA A 267 11.79 -6.45 -21.94
CA ALA A 267 10.63 -6.47 -22.83
C ALA A 267 9.34 -6.14 -22.08
N GLN A 268 8.33 -5.65 -22.81
CA GLN A 268 6.96 -5.46 -22.35
C GLN A 268 5.95 -6.08 -23.32
N ALA A 269 4.96 -6.78 -22.76
CA ALA A 269 3.71 -7.09 -23.42
C ALA A 269 2.62 -6.19 -22.84
N ILE A 270 1.89 -5.48 -23.71
CA ILE A 270 0.94 -4.44 -23.37
C ILE A 270 -0.43 -4.86 -23.90
N TRP A 271 -1.37 -5.13 -23.00
CA TRP A 271 -2.77 -5.34 -23.37
C TRP A 271 -3.46 -3.99 -23.50
N ARG A 272 -3.82 -3.64 -24.73
CA ARG A 272 -4.55 -2.40 -25.05
C ARG A 272 -5.52 -2.66 -26.20
N ASN A 273 -6.73 -2.10 -26.11
CA ASN A 273 -7.77 -2.25 -27.14
C ASN A 273 -8.09 -3.73 -27.45
N ARG A 274 -8.09 -4.59 -26.42
CA ARG A 274 -8.29 -6.04 -26.54
C ARG A 274 -7.25 -6.77 -27.37
N HIS A 275 -6.01 -6.29 -27.37
CA HIS A 275 -4.91 -6.85 -28.15
C HIS A 275 -3.60 -6.77 -27.39
N TRP A 276 -2.75 -7.80 -27.50
CA TRP A 276 -1.39 -7.77 -26.98
C TRP A 276 -0.43 -7.12 -27.98
N TRP A 277 0.26 -6.09 -27.51
CA TRP A 277 1.32 -5.39 -28.23
C TRP A 277 2.65 -5.69 -27.56
N HIS A 278 3.68 -6.03 -28.35
CA HIS A 278 4.99 -6.43 -27.83
C HIS A 278 6.06 -5.42 -28.20
N THR A 279 6.79 -4.93 -27.20
CA THR A 279 7.85 -3.94 -27.40
C THR A 279 9.08 -4.31 -26.60
N SER A 280 10.25 -4.23 -27.24
CA SER A 280 11.54 -4.36 -26.55
C SER A 280 11.77 -3.13 -25.68
N LEU A 281 12.35 -3.31 -24.50
CA LEU A 281 12.87 -2.20 -23.72
C LEU A 281 14.30 -1.90 -24.16
N ARG A 282 14.61 -0.62 -24.37
CA ARG A 282 15.96 -0.15 -24.71
C ARG A 282 16.49 0.67 -23.56
N PRO A 283 17.75 0.48 -23.14
CA PRO A 283 18.40 1.39 -22.21
C PRO A 283 18.31 2.83 -22.74
N ASP A 284 18.06 3.79 -21.86
CA ASP A 284 18.17 5.20 -22.21
C ASP A 284 19.67 5.54 -22.37
N ASP A 285 20.03 6.23 -23.47
CA ASP A 285 21.43 6.41 -23.89
C ASP A 285 22.22 7.37 -22.95
N THR A 286 21.59 7.87 -21.89
CA THR A 286 22.15 8.89 -20.99
C THR A 286 22.94 8.34 -19.80
N GLU A 287 22.92 7.04 -19.49
CA GLU A 287 23.79 6.47 -18.43
C GLU A 287 24.30 5.05 -18.77
N PRO A 288 25.63 4.79 -18.68
CA PRO A 288 26.17 3.45 -18.88
C PRO A 288 26.13 2.63 -17.59
N GLY A 289 25.45 1.49 -17.64
CA GLY A 289 25.81 0.29 -16.87
C GLY A 289 25.39 0.27 -15.40
N GLY A 290 24.13 -0.08 -15.14
CA GLY A 290 23.67 -0.54 -13.84
C GLY A 290 22.48 -1.49 -13.99
N VAL A 291 22.42 -2.54 -13.17
CA VAL A 291 21.20 -3.35 -13.00
C VAL A 291 20.16 -2.44 -12.35
N GLY A 292 19.27 -1.85 -13.18
CA GLY A 292 18.34 -0.79 -12.77
C GLY A 292 18.39 0.51 -13.60
N GLY A 293 18.95 0.47 -14.81
CA GLY A 293 18.98 1.65 -15.70
C GLY A 293 17.59 2.07 -16.19
N ARG A 294 17.47 3.34 -16.58
CA ARG A 294 16.26 3.91 -17.21
C ARG A 294 16.01 3.22 -18.55
N PHE A 295 14.78 2.76 -18.78
CA PHE A 295 14.37 2.12 -20.03
C PHE A 295 13.35 2.97 -20.78
N ARG A 296 13.32 2.81 -22.11
CA ARG A 296 12.25 3.30 -22.97
C ARG A 296 11.72 2.17 -23.84
N ARG A 297 10.43 2.23 -24.19
CA ARG A 297 9.84 1.32 -25.18
C ARG A 297 10.49 1.57 -26.53
N GLY A 298 10.79 0.50 -27.27
CA GLY A 298 11.30 0.60 -28.64
C GLY A 298 10.28 1.23 -29.61
N TRP A 299 9.00 1.07 -29.31
CA TRP A 299 7.86 1.70 -29.97
C TRP A 299 6.62 1.66 -29.05
N GLU A 300 5.67 2.57 -29.26
CA GLU A 300 4.42 2.68 -28.50
C GLU A 300 3.24 2.04 -29.26
N PRO A 301 2.34 1.29 -28.57
CA PRO A 301 1.10 0.82 -29.17
C PRO A 301 0.24 1.99 -29.71
N PRO A 302 -0.67 1.73 -30.67
CA PRO A 302 -1.57 2.77 -31.18
C PRO A 302 -2.34 3.49 -30.08
N ALA A 303 -2.78 4.71 -30.39
CA ALA A 303 -3.62 5.50 -29.50
C ALA A 303 -4.85 4.68 -29.02
N PRO A 304 -5.20 4.76 -27.73
CA PRO A 304 -6.38 4.08 -27.22
C PRO A 304 -7.67 4.48 -27.93
N ARG A 305 -8.53 3.50 -28.20
CA ARG A 305 -9.84 3.73 -28.84
C ARG A 305 -10.84 4.43 -27.92
N TYR A 306 -10.61 4.37 -26.61
CA TYR A 306 -11.44 5.01 -25.60
C TYR A 306 -11.12 6.50 -25.42
N TRP A 307 -10.03 7.02 -26.01
CA TRP A 307 -9.72 8.45 -25.98
C TRP A 307 -10.67 9.24 -26.86
N GLY A 308 -11.36 10.19 -26.24
CA GLY A 308 -12.11 11.24 -26.89
C GLY A 308 -11.27 12.50 -27.06
N GLU A 309 -11.95 13.64 -26.98
CA GLU A 309 -11.34 14.96 -27.09
C GLU A 309 -10.26 15.17 -26.01
N PRO A 310 -9.14 15.85 -26.35
CA PRO A 310 -8.16 16.27 -25.35
C PRO A 310 -8.82 17.16 -24.29
N ILE A 311 -8.44 16.97 -23.02
CA ILE A 311 -8.88 17.85 -21.93
C ILE A 311 -8.23 19.23 -22.15
N PRO A 312 -8.99 20.34 -22.13
CA PRO A 312 -8.44 21.68 -22.34
C PRO A 312 -7.33 22.00 -21.33
N THR A 313 -6.22 22.55 -21.82
CA THR A 313 -5.08 22.93 -20.97
C THR A 313 -4.55 24.31 -21.30
N HIS A 314 -4.11 25.03 -20.27
CA HIS A 314 -3.37 26.29 -20.42
C HIS A 314 -2.04 26.26 -19.66
N PRO A 315 -1.04 27.03 -20.10
CA PRO A 315 0.18 27.25 -19.32
C PRO A 315 -0.13 27.64 -17.87
N CYS A 316 0.50 26.98 -16.90
CA CYS A 316 0.43 27.43 -15.51
C CYS A 316 1.02 28.85 -15.38
N PRO A 317 0.26 29.84 -14.88
CA PRO A 317 0.73 31.22 -14.81
C PRO A 317 1.88 31.42 -13.81
N GLN A 318 2.01 30.53 -12.82
CA GLN A 318 3.02 30.65 -11.76
C GLN A 318 4.39 30.09 -12.19
N CYS A 319 4.41 28.99 -12.95
CA CYS A 319 5.63 28.20 -13.10
C CYS A 319 6.01 27.85 -14.54
N THR A 320 5.16 28.09 -15.56
CA THR A 320 5.48 27.64 -16.94
C THR A 320 6.78 28.22 -17.47
N ASN A 321 6.99 29.52 -17.25
CA ASN A 321 8.14 30.25 -17.79
C ASN A 321 9.29 30.35 -16.78
N VAL A 322 9.20 29.63 -15.66
CA VAL A 322 10.27 29.58 -14.66
C VAL A 322 11.14 28.37 -14.98
N ALA A 323 12.45 28.57 -15.11
CA ALA A 323 13.37 27.51 -15.53
C ALA A 323 13.42 26.35 -14.52
N ASP A 324 13.39 26.66 -13.23
CA ASP A 324 13.41 25.72 -12.12
C ASP A 324 12.53 26.25 -10.95
N PRO A 325 11.20 26.22 -11.09
CA PRO A 325 10.30 26.70 -10.05
C PRO A 325 10.31 25.72 -8.87
N PRO A 326 10.20 26.20 -7.62
CA PRO A 326 9.84 25.32 -6.51
C PRO A 326 8.52 24.60 -6.83
N TYR A 327 8.27 23.48 -6.14
CA TYR A 327 7.05 22.67 -6.35
C TYR A 327 5.81 23.56 -6.35
N CYS A 328 5.13 23.63 -7.51
CA CYS A 328 4.02 24.54 -7.73
C CYS A 328 2.71 23.85 -7.33
N THR A 329 2.06 24.34 -6.28
CA THR A 329 0.78 23.80 -5.78
C THR A 329 -0.41 24.04 -6.73
N ASP A 330 -0.30 24.99 -7.66
CA ASP A 330 -1.36 25.28 -8.63
C ASP A 330 -1.45 24.24 -9.77
N CYS A 331 -0.34 23.59 -10.10
CA CYS A 331 -0.28 22.62 -11.21
C CYS A 331 0.46 21.32 -10.85
N TYR A 332 0.88 21.17 -9.60
CA TYR A 332 1.58 20.00 -9.06
C TYR A 332 2.83 19.62 -9.87
N GLY A 333 3.52 20.62 -10.44
CA GLY A 333 4.75 20.44 -11.23
C GLY A 333 4.54 20.15 -12.72
N THR A 334 3.31 19.96 -13.19
CA THR A 334 2.98 19.67 -14.60
C THR A 334 3.24 20.86 -15.55
N ARG A 335 3.40 22.07 -14.99
CA ARG A 335 3.46 23.36 -15.71
C ARG A 335 2.24 23.67 -16.59
N ARG A 336 1.15 22.90 -16.44
CA ARG A 336 -0.09 23.07 -17.21
C ARG A 336 -1.29 22.94 -16.28
N VAL A 337 -2.25 23.84 -16.40
CA VAL A 337 -3.54 23.72 -15.72
C VAL A 337 -4.50 23.02 -16.67
N ARG A 338 -5.13 21.95 -16.21
CA ARG A 338 -6.11 21.15 -16.96
C ARG A 338 -7.52 21.54 -16.52
N HIS A 339 -8.43 21.81 -17.45
CA HIS A 339 -9.81 22.24 -17.16
C HIS A 339 -10.80 21.11 -17.43
N GLY A 340 -10.68 20.06 -16.64
CA GLY A 340 -11.52 18.88 -16.70
C GLY A 340 -10.80 17.65 -16.19
N ALA A 341 -11.57 16.62 -15.90
CA ALA A 341 -11.04 15.34 -15.43
C ALA A 341 -11.91 14.19 -15.94
N VAL A 342 -11.37 12.98 -15.88
CA VAL A 342 -12.19 11.77 -15.96
C VAL A 342 -12.15 11.07 -14.62
N VAL A 343 -13.34 10.83 -14.08
CA VAL A 343 -13.52 10.11 -12.82
C VAL A 343 -13.94 8.69 -13.12
N THR A 344 -13.24 7.73 -12.52
CA THR A 344 -13.56 6.31 -12.57
C THR A 344 -13.73 5.79 -11.15
N VAL A 345 -14.85 5.14 -10.84
CA VAL A 345 -15.03 4.41 -9.58
C VAL A 345 -15.16 2.93 -9.90
N THR A 346 -14.45 2.07 -9.19
CA THR A 346 -14.45 0.62 -9.44
C THR A 346 -14.39 -0.18 -8.15
N ASP A 347 -14.96 -1.40 -8.14
CA ASP A 347 -14.71 -2.36 -7.06
C ASP A 347 -13.58 -3.37 -7.38
N LEU A 348 -12.91 -3.20 -8.54
CA LEU A 348 -11.90 -4.11 -9.10
C LEU A 348 -12.40 -5.54 -9.37
N ARG A 349 -13.71 -5.78 -9.26
CA ARG A 349 -14.35 -7.11 -9.35
C ARG A 349 -15.38 -7.18 -10.47
N GLY A 350 -15.42 -6.18 -11.34
CA GLY A 350 -16.26 -6.16 -12.52
C GLY A 350 -17.28 -5.02 -12.56
N ARG A 351 -17.41 -4.22 -11.49
CA ARG A 351 -18.21 -3.01 -11.50
C ARG A 351 -17.29 -1.80 -11.67
N THR A 352 -17.62 -0.95 -12.64
CA THR A 352 -16.93 0.31 -12.90
C THR A 352 -17.92 1.35 -13.41
N VAL A 353 -17.76 2.59 -12.96
CA VAL A 353 -18.51 3.75 -13.41
C VAL A 353 -17.52 4.80 -13.87
N HIS A 354 -17.73 5.38 -15.05
CA HIS A 354 -16.93 6.48 -15.57
C HIS A 354 -17.77 7.74 -15.74
N ARG A 355 -17.19 8.89 -15.44
CA ARG A 355 -17.76 10.20 -15.76
C ARG A 355 -16.68 11.12 -16.30
N ASN A 356 -16.99 11.82 -17.40
CA ASN A 356 -16.23 13.00 -17.77
C ASN A 356 -16.73 14.16 -16.91
N TRP A 357 -15.83 14.89 -16.28
CA TRP A 357 -16.11 16.16 -15.61
C TRP A 357 -15.63 17.28 -16.53
N ARG A 358 -16.54 17.83 -17.32
CA ARG A 358 -16.29 19.00 -18.18
C ARG A 358 -16.75 20.28 -17.47
N PRO A 359 -16.20 21.46 -17.80
CA PRO A 359 -16.71 22.72 -17.24
C PRO A 359 -18.18 23.01 -17.61
N ASP A 360 -18.67 22.45 -18.72
CA ASP A 360 -19.99 22.76 -19.29
C ASP A 360 -21.07 21.70 -18.99
N ASP A 361 -20.77 20.65 -18.22
CA ASP A 361 -21.61 19.43 -18.10
C ASP A 361 -22.78 19.53 -17.08
N GLY A 362 -23.09 20.72 -16.55
CA GLY A 362 -24.06 20.88 -15.45
C GLY A 362 -25.28 21.76 -15.77
N PRO A 363 -26.53 21.31 -15.54
CA PRO A 363 -27.70 22.18 -15.62
C PRO A 363 -27.82 23.15 -14.42
N THR A 364 -27.01 22.93 -13.38
CA THR A 364 -27.09 23.65 -12.10
C THR A 364 -25.78 24.36 -11.80
N SER A 365 -25.83 25.63 -11.43
CA SER A 365 -24.64 26.40 -11.05
C SER A 365 -24.14 26.02 -9.65
N PRO A 366 -22.84 26.19 -9.37
CA PRO A 366 -22.30 26.14 -8.01
C PRO A 366 -23.05 27.07 -7.04
N THR A 367 -23.25 26.63 -5.80
CA THR A 367 -23.92 27.40 -4.76
C THR A 367 -22.91 27.97 -3.78
N LEU A 368 -22.96 29.29 -3.53
CA LEU A 368 -22.14 29.92 -2.50
C LEU A 368 -22.59 29.46 -1.11
N VAL A 369 -21.64 29.00 -0.30
CA VAL A 369 -21.89 28.60 1.09
C VAL A 369 -21.51 29.75 2.01
N HIS A 370 -22.44 30.16 2.87
CA HIS A 370 -22.17 31.17 3.88
C HIS A 370 -21.29 30.58 4.98
N THR A 371 -20.11 31.15 5.16
CA THR A 371 -19.17 30.79 6.23
C THR A 371 -18.91 32.00 7.12
N ASP A 372 -18.52 31.78 8.38
CA ASP A 372 -18.17 32.85 9.32
C ASP A 372 -16.77 33.43 9.08
N GLN A 373 -16.06 33.00 8.02
CA GLN A 373 -14.69 33.42 7.78
C GLN A 373 -14.62 34.84 7.19
N ALA A 374 -13.90 35.73 7.88
CA ALA A 374 -13.59 37.09 7.40
C ALA A 374 -12.45 37.13 6.35
N SER A 375 -12.04 35.99 5.81
CA SER A 375 -10.72 35.78 5.14
C SER A 375 -10.67 36.11 3.65
N GLY A 376 -11.74 36.66 3.06
CA GLY A 376 -11.79 36.92 1.61
C GLY A 376 -11.80 35.66 0.73
N THR A 377 -11.94 34.48 1.34
CA THR A 377 -12.08 33.18 0.68
C THR A 377 -13.55 32.80 0.69
N SER A 378 -14.10 32.49 -0.49
CA SER A 378 -15.48 32.04 -0.66
C SER A 378 -15.49 30.53 -0.81
N VAL A 379 -16.38 29.86 -0.07
CA VAL A 379 -16.60 28.42 -0.16
C VAL A 379 -17.81 28.16 -1.05
N TRP A 380 -17.64 27.26 -2.02
CA TRP A 380 -18.67 26.92 -2.99
C TRP A 380 -18.96 25.43 -2.97
N GLN A 381 -20.24 25.10 -3.02
CA GLN A 381 -20.72 23.73 -3.14
C GLN A 381 -21.05 23.45 -4.61
N LEU A 382 -20.34 22.51 -5.22
CA LEU A 382 -20.56 22.11 -6.61
C LEU A 382 -21.79 21.19 -6.75
N PRO A 383 -22.40 21.12 -7.94
CA PRO A 383 -23.45 20.14 -8.25
C PRO A 383 -23.02 18.70 -7.97
N GLU A 384 -23.99 17.83 -7.66
CA GLU A 384 -23.76 16.41 -7.36
C GLU A 384 -22.94 15.69 -8.44
N HIS A 385 -23.09 16.09 -9.71
CA HIS A 385 -22.32 15.56 -10.83
C HIS A 385 -20.79 15.59 -10.60
N TYR A 386 -20.27 16.65 -9.94
CA TYR A 386 -18.85 16.84 -9.64
C TYR A 386 -18.46 16.33 -8.25
N ARG A 387 -19.24 15.43 -7.64
CA ARG A 387 -18.96 14.87 -6.32
C ARG A 387 -18.68 13.38 -6.49
N ILE A 388 -17.41 12.97 -6.38
CA ILE A 388 -17.07 11.54 -6.49
C ILE A 388 -17.77 10.70 -5.42
N GLY A 389 -18.06 11.28 -4.25
CA GLY A 389 -18.82 10.63 -3.18
C GLY A 389 -20.24 10.21 -3.58
N SER A 390 -20.88 10.90 -4.55
CA SER A 390 -22.23 10.52 -5.01
C SER A 390 -22.24 9.18 -5.74
N LEU A 391 -21.08 8.71 -6.23
CA LEU A 391 -20.94 7.45 -6.94
C LEU A 391 -20.92 6.24 -6.01
N ALA A 392 -20.67 6.45 -4.70
CA ALA A 392 -20.54 5.35 -3.73
C ALA A 392 -21.81 4.48 -3.64
N ALA A 393 -22.99 5.10 -3.74
CA ALA A 393 -24.27 4.40 -3.70
C ALA A 393 -24.43 3.37 -4.82
N GLU A 394 -23.82 3.60 -6.00
CA GLU A 394 -23.83 2.67 -7.13
C GLU A 394 -23.09 1.36 -6.80
N PHE A 395 -22.20 1.39 -5.80
CA PHE A 395 -21.43 0.24 -5.33
C PHE A 395 -21.98 -0.39 -4.05
N GLY A 396 -22.99 0.23 -3.43
CA GLY A 396 -23.56 -0.19 -2.14
C GLY A 396 -22.66 0.14 -0.94
N VAL A 397 -21.79 1.14 -1.07
CA VAL A 397 -20.85 1.58 -0.04
C VAL A 397 -21.10 3.03 0.36
N GLN A 398 -20.53 3.49 1.46
CA GLN A 398 -20.59 4.89 1.87
C GLN A 398 -19.57 5.73 1.09
N PRO A 399 -19.78 7.05 0.93
CA PRO A 399 -18.79 7.94 0.30
C PRO A 399 -17.40 7.89 0.97
N THR A 400 -17.35 7.56 2.26
CA THR A 400 -16.12 7.38 3.04
C THR A 400 -15.38 6.10 2.71
N ASP A 401 -16.05 5.13 2.10
CA ASP A 401 -15.46 3.85 1.68
C ASP A 401 -14.80 3.94 0.28
N LEU A 402 -14.81 5.13 -0.32
CA LEU A 402 -14.05 5.45 -1.53
C LEU A 402 -12.62 5.83 -1.14
N THR A 403 -11.66 5.09 -1.68
CA THR A 403 -10.21 5.36 -1.57
C THR A 403 -9.64 5.67 -2.96
N ASP A 404 -8.40 6.15 -3.01
CA ASP A 404 -7.62 6.08 -4.25
C ASP A 404 -7.46 4.62 -4.72
N ILE A 405 -7.08 4.41 -5.98
CA ILE A 405 -7.10 3.12 -6.66
C ILE A 405 -6.20 2.06 -5.99
N ASP A 406 -5.09 2.48 -5.40
CA ASP A 406 -4.17 1.61 -4.65
C ASP A 406 -4.60 1.34 -3.20
N GLY A 407 -5.65 2.04 -2.74
CA GLY A 407 -6.13 2.01 -1.36
C GLY A 407 -5.13 2.55 -0.33
N GLU A 408 -4.13 3.33 -0.75
CA GLU A 408 -3.17 4.00 0.14
C GLU A 408 -3.73 5.30 0.70
N HIS A 409 -4.42 6.05 -0.16
CA HIS A 409 -4.86 7.40 0.15
C HIS A 409 -6.39 7.47 0.20
N VAL A 410 -6.86 8.23 1.18
CA VAL A 410 -8.27 8.57 1.33
C VAL A 410 -8.60 9.64 0.31
N ILE A 411 -9.77 9.53 -0.34
CA ILE A 411 -10.25 10.63 -1.17
C ILE A 411 -10.52 11.83 -0.27
N ASP A 412 -9.83 12.94 -0.55
CA ASP A 412 -10.00 14.19 0.18
C ASP A 412 -11.47 14.62 0.27
N GLN A 413 -11.86 15.25 1.38
CA GLN A 413 -13.25 15.65 1.62
C GLN A 413 -13.77 16.61 0.55
N HIS A 414 -12.96 17.58 0.09
CA HIS A 414 -13.38 18.53 -0.93
C HIS A 414 -13.61 17.82 -2.26
N LEU A 415 -12.74 16.89 -2.64
CA LEU A 415 -12.95 16.05 -3.83
C LEU A 415 -14.21 15.18 -3.67
N ARG A 416 -14.36 14.50 -2.51
CA ARG A 416 -15.51 13.63 -2.18
C ARG A 416 -16.84 14.38 -2.26
N ASN A 417 -16.90 15.58 -1.69
CA ASN A 417 -18.12 16.35 -1.51
C ASN A 417 -18.32 17.45 -2.57
N GLY A 418 -17.37 17.65 -3.50
CA GLY A 418 -17.40 18.73 -4.48
C GLY A 418 -17.42 20.11 -3.84
N VAL A 419 -16.45 20.39 -2.98
CA VAL A 419 -16.28 21.69 -2.30
C VAL A 419 -15.13 22.43 -2.95
N SER A 420 -15.35 23.69 -3.31
CA SER A 420 -14.31 24.56 -3.87
C SER A 420 -14.05 25.73 -2.92
N GLN A 421 -12.79 25.96 -2.59
CA GLN A 421 -12.36 27.12 -1.81
C GLN A 421 -11.59 28.07 -2.71
N ILE A 422 -12.13 29.26 -2.96
CA ILE A 422 -11.51 30.23 -3.87
C ILE A 422 -11.38 31.61 -3.25
N HIS A 423 -10.27 32.29 -3.54
CA HIS A 423 -10.19 33.74 -3.33
C HIS A 423 -11.11 34.46 -4.33
N HIS A 424 -11.70 35.58 -3.89
CA HIS A 424 -12.73 36.31 -4.65
C HIS A 424 -12.43 36.50 -6.15
N GLY A 425 -13.46 36.29 -6.99
CA GLY A 425 -13.45 36.65 -8.42
C GLY A 425 -13.03 35.54 -9.40
N ARG A 426 -12.68 34.33 -8.93
CA ARG A 426 -12.48 33.16 -9.80
C ARG A 426 -13.78 32.39 -10.02
N ASP A 427 -13.87 31.67 -11.14
CA ASP A 427 -14.93 30.67 -11.34
C ASP A 427 -14.66 29.45 -10.43
N PRO A 428 -15.57 29.11 -9.49
CA PRO A 428 -15.38 28.01 -8.56
C PRO A 428 -15.29 26.64 -9.25
N LEU A 429 -16.00 26.43 -10.36
CA LEU A 429 -15.94 25.15 -11.07
C LEU A 429 -14.60 24.97 -11.77
N ALA A 430 -14.15 25.98 -12.53
CA ALA A 430 -12.83 25.93 -13.17
C ALA A 430 -11.68 25.75 -12.17
N ALA A 431 -11.75 26.40 -11.00
CA ALA A 431 -10.74 26.25 -9.95
C ALA A 431 -10.73 24.82 -9.36
N TYR A 432 -11.90 24.26 -9.09
CA TYR A 432 -12.03 22.90 -8.59
C TYR A 432 -11.52 21.85 -9.59
N LEU A 433 -11.90 21.97 -10.87
CA LEU A 433 -11.44 21.04 -11.90
C LEU A 433 -9.94 21.14 -12.11
N ALA A 434 -9.36 22.34 -12.02
CA ALA A 434 -7.91 22.54 -12.08
C ALA A 434 -7.18 21.82 -10.94
N GLU A 435 -7.66 21.96 -9.71
CA GLU A 435 -7.08 21.29 -8.54
C GLU A 435 -7.21 19.77 -8.63
N ALA A 436 -8.42 19.28 -8.92
CA ALA A 436 -8.70 17.85 -9.05
C ALA A 436 -7.86 17.21 -10.17
N ALA A 437 -7.68 17.90 -11.30
CA ALA A 437 -6.90 17.39 -12.42
C ALA A 437 -5.38 17.53 -12.25
N ALA A 438 -4.91 18.47 -11.41
CA ALA A 438 -3.49 18.65 -11.15
C ALA A 438 -2.94 17.58 -10.21
N ALA A 439 -3.76 17.13 -9.24
CA ALA A 439 -3.39 16.06 -8.31
C ALA A 439 -3.30 14.66 -8.95
N HIS A 440 -3.77 14.48 -10.19
CA HIS A 440 -3.87 13.17 -10.83
C HIS A 440 -3.31 13.16 -12.26
N ASP A 441 -2.51 12.15 -12.58
CA ASP A 441 -1.90 12.04 -13.90
C ASP A 441 -2.92 11.84 -15.01
N GLY A 442 -2.65 12.46 -16.17
CA GLY A 442 -3.59 12.47 -17.29
C GLY A 442 -4.98 13.05 -16.95
N ALA A 443 -5.12 13.75 -15.81
CA ALA A 443 -6.41 14.12 -15.21
C ALA A 443 -7.36 12.92 -15.02
N ARG A 444 -6.81 11.75 -14.67
CA ARG A 444 -7.53 10.50 -14.41
C ARG A 444 -7.64 10.27 -12.91
N ILE A 445 -8.82 10.55 -12.37
CA ILE A 445 -9.14 10.27 -10.97
C ILE A 445 -9.74 8.87 -10.94
N ILE A 446 -9.05 7.90 -10.34
CA ILE A 446 -9.53 6.53 -10.25
C ILE A 446 -9.70 6.20 -8.78
N ALA A 447 -10.94 6.10 -8.32
CA ALA A 447 -11.24 5.70 -6.96
C ALA A 447 -11.68 4.24 -6.90
N ARG A 448 -11.31 3.58 -5.81
CA ARG A 448 -11.77 2.25 -5.48
C ARG A 448 -12.92 2.35 -4.50
N ALA A 449 -14.05 1.75 -4.86
CA ALA A 449 -15.13 1.46 -3.93
C ALA A 449 -14.73 0.23 -3.12
N THR A 450 -14.26 0.45 -1.90
CA THR A 450 -13.83 -0.65 -1.05
C THR A 450 -15.03 -1.25 -0.34
N ASN A 451 -15.35 -2.51 -0.67
CA ASN A 451 -16.08 -3.39 0.26
C ASN A 451 -15.10 -4.23 1.11
N TRP A 452 -13.81 -3.87 1.05
CA TRP A 452 -12.71 -4.56 1.71
C TRP A 452 -12.43 -3.87 3.05
N PRO A 453 -12.80 -4.46 4.20
CA PRO A 453 -12.66 -3.78 5.48
C PRO A 453 -11.24 -3.85 6.06
N GLY A 454 -10.27 -4.44 5.35
CA GLY A 454 -9.00 -4.84 5.99
C GLY A 454 -9.25 -5.87 7.09
N PRO A 455 -8.35 -6.02 8.07
CA PRO A 455 -8.72 -6.72 9.30
C PRO A 455 -9.84 -5.97 10.02
N THR A 456 -10.71 -6.69 10.73
CA THR A 456 -11.65 -6.04 11.66
C THR A 456 -10.89 -5.44 12.84
N LEU A 457 -11.51 -4.49 13.57
CA LEU A 457 -10.92 -3.97 14.80
C LEU A 457 -10.62 -5.11 15.80
N ASP A 458 -11.46 -6.14 15.86
CA ASP A 458 -11.20 -7.32 16.69
C ASP A 458 -9.94 -8.08 16.28
N GLN A 459 -9.73 -8.30 14.97
CA GLN A 459 -8.55 -8.96 14.44
C GLN A 459 -7.29 -8.14 14.73
N LEU A 460 -7.34 -6.83 14.49
CA LEU A 460 -6.22 -5.93 14.77
C LEU A 460 -5.92 -5.84 16.28
N ALA A 461 -6.94 -5.69 17.12
CA ALA A 461 -6.78 -5.64 18.57
C ALA A 461 -6.20 -6.96 19.11
N ARG A 462 -6.67 -8.12 18.64
CA ARG A 462 -6.10 -9.43 18.97
C ARG A 462 -4.64 -9.55 18.57
N LEU A 463 -4.30 -9.13 17.34
CA LEU A 463 -2.93 -9.12 16.84
C LEU A 463 -2.03 -8.24 17.73
N VAL A 464 -2.39 -6.98 17.93
CA VAL A 464 -1.58 -5.98 18.64
C VAL A 464 -1.40 -6.36 20.11
N THR A 465 -2.48 -6.76 20.80
CA THR A 465 -2.37 -7.26 22.17
C THR A 465 -1.60 -8.58 22.25
N GLY A 466 -1.70 -9.45 21.24
CA GLY A 466 -0.87 -10.66 21.11
C GLY A 466 0.63 -10.37 20.97
N LEU A 467 0.98 -9.27 20.31
CA LEU A 467 2.36 -8.76 20.22
C LEU A 467 2.83 -8.09 21.52
N GLY A 468 1.99 -8.03 22.55
CA GLY A 468 2.30 -7.38 23.82
C GLY A 468 2.23 -5.85 23.76
N LEU A 469 1.49 -5.31 22.79
CA LEU A 469 1.35 -3.88 22.56
C LEU A 469 -0.07 -3.38 22.88
N ALA A 470 -0.22 -2.07 23.03
CA ALA A 470 -1.51 -1.44 23.22
C ALA A 470 -2.07 -0.89 21.89
N LEU A 471 -3.39 -0.75 21.81
CA LEU A 471 -4.09 -0.16 20.66
C LEU A 471 -4.90 1.06 21.10
N ASP A 472 -4.58 2.22 20.56
CA ASP A 472 -5.32 3.46 20.76
C ASP A 472 -6.37 3.62 19.66
N VAL A 473 -7.61 3.89 20.07
CA VAL A 473 -8.73 4.20 19.17
C VAL A 473 -9.23 5.59 19.54
N THR A 474 -9.04 6.55 18.64
CA THR A 474 -9.41 7.95 18.84
C THR A 474 -10.58 8.31 17.94
N ALA A 475 -11.52 9.11 18.45
CA ALA A 475 -12.62 9.67 17.67
C ALA A 475 -12.84 11.16 18.01
N VAL A 476 -13.16 11.96 17.00
CA VAL A 476 -13.65 13.34 17.16
C VAL A 476 -15.09 13.40 16.66
N ASN A 477 -15.99 14.02 17.40
CA ASN A 477 -17.35 14.32 16.96
C ASN A 477 -17.42 15.77 16.44
N HIS A 478 -17.74 15.92 15.15
CA HIS A 478 -17.79 17.21 14.46
C HIS A 478 -19.20 17.79 14.34
N ARG A 479 -20.12 17.50 15.28
CA ARG A 479 -21.52 17.98 15.19
C ARG A 479 -21.66 19.51 15.08
N HIS A 480 -20.71 20.29 15.63
CA HIS A 480 -20.70 21.76 15.51
C HIS A 480 -20.32 22.25 14.11
N SER A 481 -19.75 21.39 13.27
CA SER A 481 -19.42 21.66 11.87
C SER A 481 -20.55 21.36 10.91
N THR A 482 -21.70 20.87 11.39
CA THR A 482 -22.84 20.51 10.54
C THR A 482 -23.27 21.69 9.66
N GLY A 483 -23.35 21.45 8.35
CA GLY A 483 -23.70 22.49 7.38
C GLY A 483 -22.54 23.40 6.94
N ARG A 484 -21.31 23.11 7.40
CA ARG A 484 -20.06 23.77 6.98
C ARG A 484 -19.21 22.79 6.16
N PRO A 485 -19.46 22.65 4.85
CA PRO A 485 -18.82 21.64 4.01
C PRO A 485 -17.30 21.76 3.90
N GLU A 486 -16.74 22.93 4.23
CA GLU A 486 -15.29 23.19 4.35
C GLU A 486 -14.65 22.58 5.60
N LEU A 487 -15.44 22.14 6.57
CA LEU A 487 -14.98 21.52 7.82
C LEU A 487 -15.31 20.02 7.84
N MET A 488 -14.55 19.25 8.61
CA MET A 488 -14.83 17.83 8.85
C MET A 488 -16.25 17.62 9.36
N GLN A 489 -16.91 16.57 8.89
CA GLN A 489 -18.31 16.24 9.20
C GLN A 489 -18.43 14.92 9.96
N GLY A 490 -19.49 14.78 10.76
CA GLY A 490 -19.80 13.52 11.43
C GLY A 490 -18.78 13.13 12.50
N HIS A 491 -18.11 12.00 12.32
CA HIS A 491 -16.99 11.58 13.17
C HIS A 491 -15.75 11.37 12.32
N THR A 492 -14.59 11.75 12.84
CA THR A 492 -13.31 11.26 12.33
C THR A 492 -12.66 10.33 13.33
N TRP A 493 -11.84 9.40 12.82
CA TRP A 493 -11.29 8.27 13.54
C TRP A 493 -9.79 8.15 13.31
N SER A 494 -9.06 7.63 14.30
CA SER A 494 -7.72 7.10 14.11
C SER A 494 -7.50 5.88 14.99
N VAL A 495 -6.66 4.96 14.52
CA VAL A 495 -6.27 3.75 15.24
C VAL A 495 -4.75 3.64 15.19
N GLN A 496 -4.10 3.58 16.35
CA GLN A 496 -2.65 3.62 16.47
C GLN A 496 -2.14 2.54 17.42
N VAL A 497 -1.00 1.93 17.08
CA VAL A 497 -0.31 0.99 17.98
C VAL A 497 0.61 1.77 18.91
N ALA A 498 0.56 1.44 20.20
CA ALA A 498 1.32 2.13 21.24
C ALA A 498 2.12 1.14 22.11
N ASP A 499 3.20 1.63 22.70
CA ASP A 499 3.87 0.97 23.81
C ASP A 499 2.94 1.03 25.05
N PRO A 500 2.57 -0.10 25.67
CA PRO A 500 1.68 -0.10 26.83
C PRO A 500 2.25 0.67 28.03
N ALA A 501 3.56 0.88 28.09
CA ALA A 501 4.20 1.62 29.17
C ALA A 501 4.14 3.15 28.98
N THR A 502 3.83 3.66 27.79
CA THR A 502 3.67 5.10 27.58
C THR A 502 2.28 5.54 28.01
N PRO A 503 2.06 6.81 28.36
CA PRO A 503 0.71 7.33 28.55
C PRO A 503 -0.12 7.27 27.25
N PRO A 504 -1.47 7.21 27.34
CA PRO A 504 -2.37 7.43 26.21
C PRO A 504 -1.98 8.72 25.48
N THR A 505 -1.63 8.60 24.20
CA THR A 505 -1.37 9.76 23.35
C THR A 505 -2.65 10.02 22.58
N VAL A 506 -3.27 11.16 22.84
CA VAL A 506 -4.46 11.58 22.09
C VAL A 506 -3.98 12.08 20.73
N ASP A 507 -4.39 11.40 19.65
CA ASP A 507 -4.17 11.91 18.31
C ASP A 507 -4.99 13.21 18.13
N PRO A 508 -4.32 14.37 17.96
CA PRO A 508 -5.04 15.63 17.89
C PRO A 508 -5.77 15.82 16.56
N VAL A 509 -5.45 15.04 15.52
CA VAL A 509 -6.02 15.21 14.17
C VAL A 509 -6.38 13.85 13.55
N PRO A 510 -7.40 13.15 14.07
CA PRO A 510 -7.90 11.95 13.41
C PRO A 510 -8.49 12.31 12.05
N THR A 511 -8.01 11.67 10.99
CA THR A 511 -8.34 12.02 9.59
C THR A 511 -9.25 11.01 8.90
N SER A 512 -9.35 9.77 9.38
CA SER A 512 -10.20 8.76 8.73
C SER A 512 -11.66 9.06 8.95
N ALA A 513 -12.47 9.03 7.90
CA ALA A 513 -13.89 9.36 7.99
C ALA A 513 -14.72 8.19 8.56
N ALA A 514 -14.18 6.96 8.53
CA ALA A 514 -14.79 5.79 9.13
C ALA A 514 -13.82 4.97 9.99
N LEU A 515 -14.34 4.21 10.96
CA LEU A 515 -13.52 3.33 11.80
C LEU A 515 -12.85 2.17 11.02
N PRO A 516 -13.53 1.45 10.11
CA PRO A 516 -12.87 0.41 9.31
C PRO A 516 -11.68 0.93 8.48
N GLU A 517 -11.80 2.16 7.98
CA GLU A 517 -10.73 2.86 7.28
C GLU A 517 -9.52 3.11 8.19
N ALA A 518 -9.73 3.62 9.40
CA ALA A 518 -8.67 3.81 10.39
C ALA A 518 -7.97 2.50 10.77
N VAL A 519 -8.73 1.40 10.88
CA VAL A 519 -8.20 0.05 11.16
C VAL A 519 -7.34 -0.46 10.00
N ALA A 520 -7.80 -0.31 8.77
CA ALA A 520 -7.04 -0.69 7.58
C ALA A 520 -5.73 0.10 7.46
N LEU A 521 -5.78 1.41 7.72
CA LEU A 521 -4.61 2.30 7.72
C LEU A 521 -3.59 1.87 8.78
N CYS A 522 -4.06 1.60 10.01
CA CYS A 522 -3.22 1.11 11.10
C CYS A 522 -2.52 -0.21 10.75
N HIS A 523 -3.25 -1.16 10.17
CA HIS A 523 -2.69 -2.44 9.74
C HIS A 523 -1.66 -2.27 8.62
N ARG A 524 -1.91 -1.39 7.65
CA ARG A 524 -0.99 -1.12 6.54
C ARG A 524 0.32 -0.50 7.00
N TYR A 525 0.28 0.42 7.96
CA TYR A 525 1.47 1.08 8.52
C TYR A 525 1.99 0.43 9.80
N LEU A 526 1.57 -0.81 10.07
CA LEU A 526 1.88 -1.52 11.31
C LEU A 526 3.39 -1.62 11.55
N TYR A 527 4.20 -1.87 10.52
CA TYR A 527 5.65 -1.96 10.68
C TYR A 527 6.27 -0.69 11.26
N GLY A 528 5.88 0.50 10.77
CA GLY A 528 6.34 1.78 11.28
C GLY A 528 6.00 1.95 12.76
N ALA A 529 4.77 1.57 13.12
CA ALA A 529 4.31 1.61 14.51
C ALA A 529 5.03 0.59 15.40
N LEU A 530 5.28 -0.63 14.92
CA LEU A 530 6.07 -1.65 15.63
C LEU A 530 7.48 -1.14 15.91
N ARG A 531 8.14 -0.51 14.93
CA ARG A 531 9.48 0.06 15.11
C ARG A 531 9.53 1.15 16.18
N ALA A 532 8.48 1.97 16.28
CA ALA A 532 8.38 3.03 17.29
C ALA A 532 8.31 2.47 18.73
N THR A 533 7.89 1.20 18.89
CA THR A 533 7.81 0.55 20.21
C THR A 533 9.10 -0.16 20.64
N ILE A 534 10.13 -0.18 19.78
CA ILE A 534 11.42 -0.80 20.11
C ILE A 534 12.18 0.10 21.11
N PRO A 535 12.68 -0.42 22.24
CA PRO A 535 13.45 0.38 23.19
C PRO A 535 14.70 1.00 22.55
N THR A 536 14.81 2.32 22.66
CA THR A 536 15.93 3.12 22.14
C THR A 536 17.22 2.90 22.91
N ASP A 537 17.13 2.57 24.20
CA ASP A 537 18.28 2.15 25.01
C ASP A 537 18.72 0.73 24.61
N PRO A 538 19.93 0.54 24.04
CA PRO A 538 20.43 -0.76 23.61
C PRO A 538 20.65 -1.76 24.75
N GLU A 539 20.70 -1.31 26.01
CA GLU A 539 20.81 -2.19 27.19
C GLU A 539 19.47 -2.81 27.60
N LYS A 540 18.36 -2.09 27.45
CA LYS A 540 17.02 -2.56 27.85
C LYS A 540 16.53 -3.64 26.89
N PRO A 541 16.44 -4.94 27.24
CA PRO A 541 16.10 -6.02 26.30
C PRO A 541 14.76 -5.80 25.60
N MET A 542 14.63 -6.27 24.36
CA MET A 542 13.33 -6.30 23.68
C MET A 542 12.46 -7.40 24.27
N SER A 543 11.16 -7.11 24.40
CA SER A 543 10.14 -8.10 24.74
C SER A 543 10.09 -9.21 23.68
N VAL A 544 9.84 -10.44 24.12
CA VAL A 544 9.72 -11.62 23.24
C VAL A 544 8.27 -12.12 23.34
N PRO A 545 7.33 -11.55 22.57
CA PRO A 545 5.91 -11.77 22.80
C PRO A 545 5.52 -13.23 22.54
N ARG A 546 4.65 -13.75 23.42
CA ARG A 546 4.15 -15.12 23.37
C ARG A 546 2.71 -15.12 23.81
N ARG A 547 1.82 -15.55 22.92
CA ARG A 547 0.40 -15.70 23.23
C ARG A 547 -0.16 -17.01 22.67
N PRO A 548 -0.60 -17.95 23.51
CA PRO A 548 -1.27 -19.18 23.05
C PRO A 548 -2.72 -18.89 22.59
N ALA A 549 -3.31 -19.81 21.81
CA ALA A 549 -4.69 -19.70 21.30
C ALA A 549 -5.74 -19.59 22.41
N THR A 550 -5.44 -20.12 23.59
CA THR A 550 -6.32 -20.16 24.76
C THR A 550 -6.25 -18.90 25.61
N ALA A 551 -5.48 -17.88 25.23
CA ALA A 551 -5.26 -16.68 26.03
C ALA A 551 -6.42 -15.69 25.94
N GLY A 552 -7.40 -15.88 26.83
CA GLY A 552 -8.44 -14.91 27.20
C GLY A 552 -9.53 -14.70 26.15
N PRO A 553 -10.68 -14.12 26.54
CA PRO A 553 -11.70 -13.72 25.58
C PRO A 553 -11.15 -12.65 24.64
N ALA A 554 -11.75 -12.58 23.45
CA ALA A 554 -11.54 -11.47 22.53
C ALA A 554 -11.77 -10.13 23.23
N PRO A 555 -11.00 -9.07 22.88
CA PRO A 555 -11.33 -7.72 23.34
C PRO A 555 -12.75 -7.36 22.90
N ASP A 556 -13.55 -6.80 23.81
CA ASP A 556 -14.92 -6.34 23.50
C ASP A 556 -14.87 -4.99 22.77
N THR A 557 -14.48 -5.04 21.52
CA THR A 557 -14.30 -3.84 20.70
C THR A 557 -15.62 -3.08 20.48
N THR A 558 -16.77 -3.75 20.54
CA THR A 558 -18.07 -3.10 20.39
C THR A 558 -18.37 -2.15 21.55
N SER A 559 -18.07 -2.59 22.78
CA SER A 559 -18.17 -1.72 23.97
C SER A 559 -17.18 -0.55 23.89
N PHE A 560 -15.94 -0.78 23.45
CA PHE A 560 -14.95 0.28 23.29
C PHE A 560 -15.36 1.33 22.24
N ILE A 561 -15.93 0.90 21.11
CA ILE A 561 -16.48 1.80 20.07
C ILE A 561 -17.62 2.66 20.64
N THR A 562 -18.48 2.06 21.46
CA THR A 562 -19.61 2.77 22.07
C THR A 562 -19.11 3.81 23.06
N GLU A 563 -18.13 3.45 23.90
CA GLU A 563 -17.52 4.33 24.88
C GLU A 563 -16.84 5.54 24.22
N VAL A 564 -15.96 5.30 23.23
CA VAL A 564 -15.23 6.40 22.57
C VAL A 564 -16.18 7.37 21.86
N ARG A 565 -17.28 6.86 21.26
CA ARG A 565 -18.33 7.72 20.68
C ARG A 565 -19.05 8.55 21.74
N HIS A 566 -19.38 7.95 22.88
CA HIS A 566 -20.04 8.64 23.96
C HIS A 566 -19.18 9.78 24.53
N GLN A 567 -17.88 9.52 24.71
CA GLN A 567 -16.92 10.53 25.17
C GLN A 567 -16.75 11.66 24.14
N ALA A 568 -16.57 11.33 22.86
CA ALA A 568 -16.47 12.32 21.78
C ALA A 568 -17.76 13.16 21.66
N ALA A 569 -18.93 12.57 21.88
CA ALA A 569 -20.21 13.28 21.89
C ALA A 569 -20.38 14.18 23.12
N SER A 570 -19.73 13.88 24.24
CA SER A 570 -19.75 14.72 25.43
C SER A 570 -18.89 15.98 25.26
N HIS A 571 -17.83 15.91 24.44
CA HIS A 571 -16.91 17.03 24.16
C HIS A 571 -16.65 17.21 22.65
N PRO A 572 -17.63 17.71 21.87
CA PRO A 572 -17.49 17.76 20.42
C PRO A 572 -16.46 18.78 19.96
N GLY A 573 -15.72 18.41 18.93
CA GLY A 573 -14.52 19.11 18.48
C GLY A 573 -13.25 18.72 19.25
N THR A 574 -13.37 18.00 20.36
CA THR A 574 -12.23 17.46 21.13
C THR A 574 -12.07 15.96 20.84
N PRO A 575 -10.84 15.48 20.58
CA PRO A 575 -10.57 14.06 20.40
C PRO A 575 -10.72 13.27 21.70
N ALA A 576 -11.46 12.15 21.66
CA ALA A 576 -11.56 11.19 22.75
C ALA A 576 -10.87 9.89 22.35
N THR A 577 -10.13 9.27 23.27
CA THR A 577 -9.34 8.06 23.02
C THR A 577 -9.65 6.96 24.02
N VAL A 578 -9.80 5.73 23.52
CA VAL A 578 -9.78 4.50 24.31
C VAL A 578 -8.52 3.72 23.96
N ARG A 579 -7.72 3.38 24.98
CA ARG A 579 -6.57 2.48 24.84
C ARG A 579 -6.95 1.08 25.29
N ILE A 580 -6.70 0.08 24.44
CA ILE A 580 -6.83 -1.34 24.75
C ILE A 580 -5.45 -1.88 25.13
N HIS A 581 -5.29 -2.39 26.35
CA HIS A 581 -4.03 -2.90 26.88
C HIS A 581 -3.83 -4.40 26.56
N PRO A 582 -2.57 -4.90 26.56
CA PRO A 582 -2.28 -6.31 26.29
C PRO A 582 -2.98 -7.30 27.22
N ASP A 583 -3.27 -6.89 28.45
CA ASP A 583 -3.97 -7.69 29.46
C ASP A 583 -5.50 -7.71 29.31
N GLY A 584 -6.03 -6.99 28.31
CA GLY A 584 -7.45 -6.86 28.04
C GLY A 584 -8.15 -5.75 28.82
N THR A 585 -7.43 -5.02 29.69
CA THR A 585 -7.96 -3.80 30.32
C THR A 585 -8.01 -2.64 29.32
N HIS A 586 -8.72 -1.57 29.67
CA HIS A 586 -8.76 -0.35 28.85
C HIS A 586 -8.70 0.90 29.71
N THR A 587 -8.19 1.98 29.13
CA THR A 587 -8.15 3.33 29.73
C THR A 587 -8.71 4.36 28.77
N THR A 588 -9.38 5.38 29.30
CA THR A 588 -9.97 6.48 28.52
C THR A 588 -9.24 7.79 28.77
N SER A 589 -9.13 8.63 27.74
CA SER A 589 -8.60 10.00 27.84
C SER A 589 -9.31 10.93 26.85
N CYS A 590 -9.50 12.19 27.22
CA CYS A 590 -10.09 13.26 26.42
C CYS A 590 -9.19 14.49 26.42
#